data_AF-A0A2G2LXD2-F1
#
_entry.id   AF-A0A2G2LXD2-F1
#
_cell.length_a   1.000
_cell.length_b   1.000
_cell.length_c   1.000
_cell.angle_alpha   90.00
_cell.angle_beta   90.00
_cell.angle_gamma   90.00
#
_symmetry.space_group_name_H-M   'P 1'
#
loop_
_entity.id
_entity.type
_entity.pdbx_description
1 polymer ?
#
loop_
_entity_poly.entity_id
_entity_poly.type
_entity_poly.pdbx_seq_one_letter_code
_entity_poly.pdbx_strand_id
1 'polypeptide(L)'
;MRSEQSKELTARLEKAAVYLLKLDRYRKPDDLARRFGLPVPVVRYWWRNVENQNKTPILDRELSPKQAKMIRKASQVLDSWEKVKRYRPQCGAKLANGRQCKHSVVIRQPEGWSMGALAERCRMHGGMARRVIRRKEEVEDD
;
A
#
# COMPACT_ATOMS: atom_id res chain seq x y z
N MET A 1 2.64 12.13 -5.76
CA MET A 1 2.59 11.78 -4.33
C MET A 1 4.01 11.75 -3.80
N ARG A 2 4.29 12.47 -2.70
CA ARG A 2 5.61 12.47 -2.05
C ARG A 2 5.80 11.17 -1.26
N SER A 3 7.05 10.79 -0.95
CA SER A 3 7.38 9.56 -0.21
C SER A 3 6.68 9.50 1.15
N GLU A 4 6.65 10.60 1.91
CA GLU A 4 5.97 10.70 3.21
C GLU A 4 4.47 10.44 3.12
N GLN A 5 3.80 11.05 2.14
CA GLN A 5 2.36 10.82 1.88
C GLN A 5 2.10 9.35 1.53
N SER A 6 3.03 8.71 0.82
CA SER A 6 2.94 7.28 0.51
C SER A 6 3.12 6.41 1.75
N LYS A 7 4.01 6.77 2.69
CA LYS A 7 4.19 6.07 3.97
C LYS A 7 2.94 6.19 4.84
N GLU A 8 2.38 7.40 4.96
CA GLU A 8 1.17 7.64 5.75
C GLU A 8 -0.02 6.85 5.19
N LEU A 9 -0.21 6.87 3.87
CA LEU A 9 -1.22 6.05 3.21
C LEU A 9 -1.03 4.57 3.54
N THR A 10 0.22 4.09 3.48
CA THR A 10 0.56 2.70 3.76
C THR A 10 0.19 2.30 5.19
N ALA A 11 0.56 3.11 6.17
CA ALA A 11 0.21 2.88 7.57
C ALA A 11 -1.30 2.88 7.81
N ARG A 12 -2.06 3.73 7.08
CA ARG A 12 -3.52 3.74 7.14
C ARG A 12 -4.14 2.47 6.55
N LEU A 13 -3.62 1.99 5.42
CA LEU A 13 -4.06 0.74 4.79
C LEU A 13 -3.77 -0.46 5.70
N GLU A 14 -2.57 -0.52 6.28
CA GLU A 14 -2.18 -1.58 7.21
C GLU A 14 -3.13 -1.64 8.41
N LYS A 15 -3.33 -0.51 9.10
CA LYS A 15 -4.25 -0.43 10.25
C LYS A 15 -5.66 -0.90 9.89
N ALA A 16 -6.17 -0.48 8.74
CA ALA A 16 -7.51 -0.87 8.28
C ALA A 16 -7.59 -2.37 7.95
N ALA A 17 -6.58 -2.93 7.26
CA ALA A 17 -6.52 -4.34 6.91
C ALA A 17 -6.43 -5.23 8.15
N VAL A 18 -5.52 -4.93 9.07
CA VAL A 18 -5.34 -5.67 10.32
C VAL A 18 -6.61 -5.60 11.16
N TYR A 19 -7.26 -4.43 11.25
CA TYR A 19 -8.53 -4.29 11.97
C TYR A 19 -9.62 -5.22 11.44
N LEU A 20 -9.81 -5.28 10.13
CA LEU A 20 -10.81 -6.15 9.51
C LEU A 20 -10.48 -7.65 9.65
N LEU A 21 -9.19 -8.01 9.63
CA LEU A 21 -8.74 -9.39 9.85
C LEU A 21 -8.92 -9.84 11.29
N LYS A 22 -8.64 -8.97 12.27
CA LYS A 22 -8.87 -9.26 13.69
C LYS A 22 -10.35 -9.49 14.00
N LEU A 23 -11.25 -8.80 13.30
CA LEU A 23 -12.70 -8.99 13.45
C LEU A 23 -13.25 -10.20 12.68
N ASP A 24 -12.37 -11.01 12.07
CA ASP A 24 -12.72 -12.15 11.22
C ASP A 24 -13.69 -11.83 10.08
N ARG A 25 -13.67 -10.58 9.58
CA ARG A 25 -14.49 -10.19 8.41
C ARG A 25 -13.98 -10.82 7.12
N TYR A 26 -12.73 -11.28 7.13
CA TYR A 26 -12.09 -12.02 6.06
C TYR A 26 -11.35 -13.21 6.66
N ARG A 27 -11.65 -14.41 6.16
CA ARG A 27 -11.09 -15.66 6.70
C ARG A 27 -9.56 -15.68 6.57
N LYS A 28 -9.02 -15.28 5.43
CA LYS A 28 -7.58 -15.23 5.16
C LYS A 28 -7.14 -13.83 4.72
N PRO A 29 -5.88 -13.42 5.01
CA PRO A 29 -5.28 -12.19 4.47
C PRO A 29 -5.42 -12.08 2.95
N ASP A 30 -5.29 -13.21 2.25
CA ASP A 30 -5.46 -13.34 0.82
C ASP A 30 -6.85 -12.92 0.31
N ASP A 31 -7.91 -13.21 1.06
CA ASP A 31 -9.28 -12.90 0.66
C ASP A 31 -9.52 -11.38 0.73
N LEU A 32 -9.04 -10.75 1.81
CA LEU A 32 -9.01 -9.31 1.95
C LEU A 32 -8.18 -8.66 0.82
N ALA A 33 -7.00 -9.21 0.55
CA ALA A 33 -6.11 -8.70 -0.48
C ALA A 33 -6.78 -8.74 -1.88
N ARG A 34 -7.41 -9.86 -2.23
CA ARG A 34 -8.16 -9.99 -3.49
C ARG A 34 -9.33 -9.03 -3.55
N ARG A 35 -10.11 -8.90 -2.47
CA ARG A 35 -11.29 -8.03 -2.42
C ARG A 35 -10.97 -6.57 -2.73
N PHE A 36 -9.90 -6.04 -2.14
CA PHE A 36 -9.51 -4.63 -2.30
C PHE A 36 -8.39 -4.44 -3.33
N GLY A 37 -7.96 -5.51 -4.00
CA GLY A 37 -6.82 -5.51 -4.90
C GLY A 37 -5.48 -5.12 -4.23
N LEU A 38 -5.30 -5.36 -2.94
CA LEU A 38 -3.99 -5.18 -2.32
C LEU A 38 -3.04 -6.30 -2.78
N PRO A 39 -1.72 -6.07 -2.84
CA PRO A 39 -0.78 -7.15 -3.13
C PRO A 39 -0.85 -8.22 -2.01
N VAL A 40 -1.12 -9.47 -2.39
CA VAL A 40 -1.23 -10.59 -1.43
C VAL A 40 -0.01 -10.73 -0.52
N PRO A 41 1.25 -10.67 -1.01
CA PRO A 41 2.43 -10.79 -0.14
C PRO A 41 2.48 -9.72 0.96
N VAL A 42 1.96 -8.53 0.68
CA VAL A 42 1.94 -7.40 1.63
C VAL A 42 0.95 -7.65 2.74
N VAL A 43 -0.30 -8.01 2.41
CA VAL A 43 -1.32 -8.23 3.44
C VAL A 43 -0.93 -9.42 4.32
N ARG A 44 -0.28 -10.44 3.73
CA ARG A 44 0.35 -11.53 4.50
C ARG A 44 1.46 -11.02 5.43
N TYR A 45 2.35 -10.17 4.94
CA TYR A 45 3.42 -9.57 5.74
C TYR A 45 2.85 -8.78 6.92
N TRP A 46 1.88 -7.89 6.70
CA TRP A 46 1.21 -7.16 7.78
C TRP A 46 0.61 -8.08 8.82
N TRP A 47 -0.14 -9.09 8.38
CA TRP A 47 -0.76 -10.04 9.29
C TRP A 47 0.26 -10.82 10.13
N ARG A 48 1.38 -11.22 9.51
CA ARG A 48 2.47 -11.93 10.22
C ARG A 48 3.13 -11.08 11.31
N ASN A 49 3.23 -9.77 11.11
CA ASN A 49 3.88 -8.84 12.04
C ASN A 49 2.95 -8.28 13.12
N VAL A 50 1.69 -8.72 13.17
CA VAL A 50 0.81 -8.39 14.30
C VAL A 50 1.25 -9.20 15.52
N GLU A 51 1.54 -8.51 16.63
CA GLU A 51 1.95 -9.15 17.90
C GLU A 51 0.98 -10.24 18.37
N ASN A 52 -0.32 -10.02 18.15
CA ASN A 52 -1.37 -10.98 18.48
C ASN A 52 -2.32 -11.19 17.29
N GLN A 53 -2.26 -12.38 16.70
CA GLN A 53 -3.10 -12.82 15.57
C GLN A 53 -4.43 -13.46 16.01
N ASN A 54 -4.76 -13.43 17.30
CA ASN A 54 -6.05 -13.91 17.77
C ASN A 54 -7.16 -13.07 17.16
N LYS A 55 -8.11 -13.76 16.54
CA LYS A 55 -9.31 -13.13 15.99
C LYS A 55 -10.35 -13.00 17.10
N THR A 56 -10.98 -11.84 17.14
CA THR A 56 -12.09 -11.51 18.02
C THR A 56 -13.30 -11.25 17.13
N PRO A 57 -13.94 -12.30 16.58
CA PRO A 57 -15.12 -12.12 15.74
C PRO A 57 -16.21 -11.43 16.55
N ILE A 58 -16.88 -10.46 15.93
CA ILE A 58 -18.06 -9.82 16.51
C ILE A 58 -19.22 -10.15 15.59
N LEU A 59 -20.25 -10.80 16.14
CA LEU A 59 -21.45 -11.14 15.40
C LEU A 59 -22.19 -9.85 14.99
N ASP A 60 -22.84 -9.85 13.83
CA ASP A 60 -23.53 -8.65 13.32
C ASP A 60 -24.65 -8.16 14.25
N ARG A 61 -25.23 -9.06 15.04
CA ARG A 61 -26.26 -8.73 16.05
C ARG A 61 -25.70 -7.99 17.27
N GLU A 62 -24.40 -8.16 17.54
CA GLU A 62 -23.70 -7.59 18.70
C GLU A 62 -22.92 -6.32 18.32
N LEU A 63 -23.03 -5.88 17.06
CA LEU A 63 -22.27 -4.76 16.56
C LEU A 63 -22.80 -3.45 17.14
N SER A 64 -21.97 -2.80 17.97
CA SER A 64 -22.22 -1.43 18.38
C SER A 64 -22.26 -0.50 17.15
N PRO A 65 -23.09 0.55 17.12
CA PRO A 65 -23.06 1.57 16.07
C PRO A 65 -21.67 2.16 15.84
N LYS A 66 -20.87 2.28 16.91
CA LYS A 66 -19.47 2.75 16.84
C LYS A 66 -18.59 1.75 16.08
N GLN A 67 -18.71 0.46 16.38
CA GLN A 67 -17.97 -0.60 15.68
C GLN A 67 -18.40 -0.71 14.21
N ALA A 68 -19.70 -0.66 13.92
CA ALA A 68 -20.22 -0.63 12.56
C ALA A 68 -19.64 0.54 11.74
N LYS A 69 -19.54 1.72 12.35
CA LYS A 69 -18.92 2.90 11.73
C LYS A 69 -17.42 2.67 11.48
N MET A 70 -16.70 2.05 12.41
CA MET A 70 -15.27 1.76 12.25
C MET A 70 -15.00 0.73 11.14
N ILE A 71 -15.80 -0.33 11.04
CA ILE A 71 -15.70 -1.33 9.96
C ILE A 71 -15.93 -0.68 8.58
N ARG A 72 -16.95 0.17 8.46
CA ARG A 72 -17.22 0.93 7.23
C ARG A 72 -16.06 1.84 6.87
N LYS A 73 -15.52 2.59 7.84
CA LYS A 73 -14.34 3.45 7.63
C LYS A 73 -13.11 2.65 7.20
N ALA A 74 -12.85 1.51 7.83
CA ALA A 74 -11.74 0.64 7.47
C ALA A 74 -11.89 0.14 6.02
N SER A 75 -13.08 -0.32 5.64
CA SER A 75 -13.38 -0.75 4.27
C SER A 75 -13.18 0.39 3.27
N GLN A 76 -13.67 1.60 3.58
CA GLN A 76 -13.50 2.79 2.73
C GLN A 76 -12.03 3.18 2.55
N VAL A 77 -11.21 3.05 3.60
CA VAL A 77 -9.75 3.27 3.50
C VAL A 77 -9.14 2.27 2.52
N LEU A 78 -9.51 1.00 2.59
CA LEU A 78 -9.03 -0.01 1.65
C LEU A 78 -9.56 0.22 0.22
N ASP A 79 -10.81 0.65 0.04
CA ASP A 79 -11.35 1.00 -1.29
C ASP A 79 -10.63 2.21 -1.91
N SER A 80 -10.15 3.15 -1.06
CA SER A 80 -9.37 4.29 -1.54
C SER A 80 -8.07 3.87 -2.22
N TRP A 81 -7.52 2.70 -1.87
CA TRP A 81 -6.37 2.12 -2.56
C TRP A 81 -6.66 1.90 -4.04
N GLU A 82 -7.83 1.36 -4.38
CA GLU A 82 -8.20 1.11 -5.77
C GLU A 82 -8.23 2.41 -6.58
N LYS A 83 -8.75 3.49 -5.98
CA LYS A 83 -8.69 4.83 -6.58
C LYS A 83 -7.26 5.29 -6.79
N VAL A 84 -6.38 5.13 -5.79
CA VAL A 84 -4.95 5.46 -5.93
C VAL A 84 -4.28 4.63 -7.03
N LYS A 85 -4.67 3.37 -7.23
CA LYS A 85 -4.16 2.57 -8.36
C LYS A 85 -4.52 3.17 -9.72
N ARG A 86 -5.77 3.61 -9.90
CA ARG A 86 -6.26 4.22 -11.14
C ARG A 86 -5.53 5.53 -11.45
N TYR A 87 -5.17 6.27 -10.42
CA TYR A 87 -4.49 7.56 -10.54
C TYR A 87 -2.99 7.50 -10.23
N ARG A 88 -2.33 6.35 -10.45
CA ARG A 88 -0.88 6.25 -10.20
C ARG A 88 -0.11 7.23 -11.06
N PRO A 89 0.87 7.95 -10.49
CA PRO A 89 1.71 8.84 -11.27
C PRO A 89 2.51 8.05 -12.31
N GLN A 90 2.88 8.73 -13.39
CA GLN A 90 3.79 8.18 -14.39
C GLN A 90 5.21 8.13 -13.84
N CYS A 91 6.02 7.22 -14.38
CA CYS A 91 7.40 6.98 -13.98
C CYS A 91 8.30 8.21 -14.16
N GLY A 92 8.10 8.98 -15.23
CA GLY A 92 8.86 10.21 -15.49
C GLY A 92 10.36 10.00 -15.75
N ALA A 93 10.83 8.77 -15.98
CA ALA A 93 12.24 8.53 -16.30
C ALA A 93 12.62 9.11 -17.66
N LYS A 94 13.77 9.81 -17.73
CA LYS A 94 14.35 10.27 -19.01
C LYS A 94 14.80 9.04 -19.81
N LEU A 95 14.26 8.91 -21.02
CA LEU A 95 14.64 7.88 -21.99
C LEU A 95 15.81 8.39 -22.84
N ALA A 96 16.50 7.48 -23.56
CA ALA A 96 17.63 7.82 -24.43
C ALA A 96 17.29 8.85 -25.52
N ASN A 97 16.03 8.94 -25.92
CA ASN A 97 15.51 9.91 -26.89
C ASN A 97 15.05 11.24 -26.25
N GLY A 98 15.40 11.51 -24.99
CA GLY A 98 15.03 12.72 -24.25
C GLY A 98 13.58 12.77 -23.75
N ARG A 99 12.70 11.84 -24.15
CA ARG A 99 11.29 11.80 -23.70
C ARG A 99 11.19 11.22 -22.29
N GLN A 100 10.07 11.49 -21.61
CA GLN A 100 9.76 10.90 -20.31
C GLN A 100 8.97 9.59 -20.43
N CYS A 101 9.30 8.62 -19.58
CA CYS A 101 8.58 7.36 -19.47
C CYS A 101 7.16 7.57 -18.93
N LYS A 102 6.16 7.17 -19.73
CA LYS A 102 4.73 7.27 -19.39
C LYS A 102 4.17 6.06 -18.64
N HIS A 103 4.96 5.00 -18.44
CA HIS A 103 4.49 3.86 -17.65
C HIS A 103 4.19 4.27 -16.23
N SER A 104 3.10 3.75 -15.65
CA SER A 104 2.78 3.99 -14.25
C SER A 104 3.87 3.47 -13.32
N VAL A 105 4.09 4.19 -12.22
CA VAL A 105 4.93 3.68 -11.15
C VAL A 105 4.39 2.34 -10.64
N VAL A 106 5.32 1.46 -10.25
CA VAL A 106 4.94 0.16 -9.66
C VAL A 106 4.75 0.27 -8.17
N ILE A 107 4.14 -0.76 -7.58
CA ILE A 107 4.06 -0.91 -6.14
C ILE A 107 5.35 -1.58 -5.67
N ARG A 108 5.94 -1.09 -4.57
CA ARG A 108 7.13 -1.70 -3.96
C ARG A 108 6.79 -3.10 -3.43
N GLN A 109 7.81 -3.94 -3.26
CA GLN A 109 7.69 -5.16 -2.47
C GLN A 109 7.51 -4.83 -0.98
N PRO A 110 6.89 -5.70 -0.16
CA PRO A 110 6.60 -5.44 1.25
C PRO A 110 7.80 -4.90 2.04
N GLU A 111 9.01 -5.39 1.76
CA GLU A 111 10.26 -5.01 2.41
C GLU A 111 10.63 -3.53 2.19
N GLY A 112 10.12 -2.91 1.12
CA GLY A 112 10.35 -1.51 0.78
C GLY A 112 9.21 -0.56 1.18
N TRP A 113 8.15 -1.05 1.82
CA TRP A 113 6.96 -0.24 2.13
C TRP A 113 7.19 0.79 3.25
N SER A 114 8.23 0.60 4.08
CA SER A 114 8.71 1.64 5.01
C SER A 114 9.12 2.93 4.29
N MET A 115 9.37 2.87 2.98
CA MET A 115 9.66 4.01 2.10
C MET A 115 8.42 4.53 1.35
N GLY A 116 7.26 3.87 1.52
CA GLY A 116 5.99 4.12 0.82
C GLY A 116 5.59 2.98 -0.13
N ALA A 117 4.29 2.68 -0.23
CA ALA A 117 3.77 1.63 -1.11
C ALA A 117 4.05 1.85 -2.61
N LEU A 118 4.13 3.11 -3.08
CA LEU A 118 4.48 3.39 -4.47
C LEU A 118 5.99 3.50 -4.63
N ALA A 119 6.50 2.86 -5.67
CA ALA A 119 7.86 3.08 -6.12
C ALA A 119 7.97 4.45 -6.79
N GLU A 120 9.18 4.97 -6.91
CA GLU A 120 9.45 6.22 -7.63
C GLU A 120 9.34 6.06 -9.14
N ARG A 121 9.50 4.84 -9.65
CA ARG A 121 9.61 4.54 -11.08
C ARG A 121 8.78 3.31 -11.45
N CYS A 122 8.60 3.07 -12.75
CA CYS A 122 7.99 1.84 -13.24
C CYS A 122 8.94 0.65 -13.11
N ARG A 123 8.45 -0.57 -13.41
CA ARG A 123 9.22 -1.81 -13.34
C ARG A 123 10.54 -1.72 -14.12
N MET A 124 10.48 -1.17 -15.33
CA MET A 124 11.62 -1.09 -16.26
C MET A 124 12.71 -0.11 -15.81
N HIS A 125 12.32 0.93 -15.07
CA HIS A 125 13.25 1.94 -14.57
C HIS A 125 13.55 1.75 -13.09
N GLY A 126 13.53 0.51 -12.61
CA GLY A 126 13.98 0.13 -11.27
C GLY A 126 12.97 0.37 -10.14
N GLY A 127 11.68 0.46 -10.44
CA GLY A 127 10.64 0.56 -9.40
C GLY A 127 10.51 -0.68 -8.50
N MET A 128 11.08 -1.82 -8.91
CA MET A 128 11.17 -3.03 -8.06
C MET A 128 12.45 -3.06 -7.20
N ALA A 129 13.33 -2.06 -7.32
CA ALA A 129 14.56 -2.02 -6.54
C ALA A 129 14.25 -1.93 -5.05
N ARG A 130 14.95 -2.72 -4.24
CA ARG A 130 14.83 -2.70 -2.77
C ARG A 130 15.35 -1.40 -2.15
N ARG A 131 16.12 -0.61 -2.91
CA ARG A 131 16.70 0.66 -2.50
C ARG A 131 16.11 1.81 -3.31
N VAL A 132 16.02 2.99 -2.71
CA VAL A 132 15.76 4.24 -3.45
C VAL A 132 16.88 4.42 -4.47
N ILE A 133 16.51 4.64 -5.73
CA ILE A 133 17.47 5.07 -6.74
C ILE A 133 17.75 6.52 -6.40
N ARG A 134 18.74 6.78 -5.55
CA ARG A 134 19.22 8.13 -5.30
C ARG A 134 19.55 8.73 -6.68
N ARG A 135 18.85 9.81 -7.05
CA ARG A 135 19.38 10.69 -8.08
C ARG A 135 20.73 11.14 -7.53
N LYS A 136 21.80 10.97 -8.31
CA LYS A 136 23.01 11.75 -8.09
C LYS A 136 22.52 13.20 -8.14
N GLU A 137 22.51 13.88 -7.00
CA GLU A 137 22.54 15.34 -7.04
C GLU A 137 23.81 15.65 -7.82
N GLU A 138 23.65 16.32 -8.95
CA GLU A 138 24.78 16.97 -9.60
C GLU A 138 25.33 17.91 -8.53
N VAL A 139 26.49 17.56 -7.99
CA VAL A 139 27.28 18.51 -7.22
C VAL A 139 27.60 19.60 -8.23
N GLU A 140 26.93 20.74 -8.11
CA GLU A 140 27.42 21.99 -8.69
C GLU A 140 28.76 22.24 -7.99
N ASP A 141 29.85 21.89 -8.66
CA ASP A 141 31.17 22.42 -8.36
C ASP A 141 31.14 23.89 -8.77
N ASP A 142 31.02 24.79 -7.78
CA ASP A 142 31.42 26.19 -7.86
C ASP A 142 32.67 26.39 -6.97
#